data_AF-A0A1H8BBF5-F1
#
_entry.id   AF-A0A1H8BBF5-F1
#
_cell.length_a   1.000
_cell.length_b   1.000
_cell.length_c   1.000
_cell.angle_alpha   90.00
_cell.angle_beta   90.00
_cell.angle_gamma   90.00
#
_symmetry.space_group_name_H-M   'P 1'
#
loop_
_entity.id
_entity.type
_entity.pdbx_description
1 polymer ?
#
loop_
_entity_poly.entity_id
_entity_poly.type
_entity_poly.pdbx_seq_one_letter_code
_entity_poly.pdbx_strand_id
1 'polypeptide(L)'
;MSLPGRSSTLRAVYPLDPEATTHDLLNGAVEWLGYARTLSEFLADLIHESDAVECGRVALSLEAIASLVQIGAQCTAQAHARMTWERAEKN
;
A
#
# COMPACT_ATOMS: atom_id res chain seq x y z
N MET A 1 -22.82 24.70 10.43
CA MET A 1 -21.45 24.80 10.97
C MET A 1 -20.71 23.54 10.54
N SER A 2 -20.06 23.59 9.37
CA SER A 2 -19.33 22.43 8.80
C SER A 2 -18.04 22.21 9.57
N LEU A 3 -17.79 20.96 9.96
CA LEU A 3 -16.51 20.53 10.49
C LEU A 3 -15.45 20.65 9.39
N PRO A 4 -14.27 21.23 9.68
CA PRO A 4 -13.21 21.39 8.70
C PRO A 4 -12.67 20.02 8.31
N GLY A 5 -12.51 19.83 7.00
CA GLY A 5 -11.98 18.62 6.38
C GLY A 5 -10.68 18.18 7.05
N ARG A 6 -10.74 17.01 7.68
CA ARG A 6 -9.55 16.33 8.19
C ARG A 6 -9.04 15.36 7.14
N SER A 7 -8.63 15.90 5.99
CA SER A 7 -7.78 15.16 5.06
C SER A 7 -6.34 15.34 5.53
N SER A 8 -5.96 14.53 6.53
CA SER A 8 -4.57 14.19 6.73
C SER A 8 -4.41 12.82 6.11
N THR A 9 -4.26 12.78 4.78
CA THR A 9 -3.71 11.61 4.09
C THR A 9 -2.31 11.39 4.66
N LEU A 10 -2.22 10.58 5.73
CA LEU A 10 -0.95 10.02 6.16
C LEU A 10 -0.49 9.17 4.99
N ARG A 11 0.29 9.78 4.08
CA ARG A 11 0.90 9.08 2.98
C ARG A 11 1.72 7.98 3.62
N ALA A 12 1.32 6.73 3.41
CA ALA A 12 2.09 5.62 3.90
C ALA A 12 3.49 5.68 3.28
N VAL A 13 4.50 5.74 4.14
CA VAL A 13 5.91 5.73 3.77
C VAL A 13 6.46 4.41 4.27
N TYR A 14 6.89 3.58 3.32
CA TYR A 14 7.73 2.44 3.61
C TYR A 14 9.09 2.97 4.07
N PRO A 15 9.52 2.66 5.31
CA PRO A 15 10.80 3.13 5.81
C PRO A 15 11.93 2.65 4.89
N LEU A 16 12.88 3.55 4.62
CA LEU A 16 14.09 3.20 3.90
C LEU A 16 14.96 2.36 4.84
N ASP A 17 14.95 1.05 4.67
CA ASP A 17 15.90 0.15 5.32
C ASP A 17 17.13 0.03 4.42
N PRO A 18 18.28 0.62 4.82
CA PRO A 18 19.49 0.56 4.02
C PRO A 18 20.04 -0.86 3.88
N GLU A 19 19.69 -1.79 4.76
CA GLU A 19 20.17 -3.18 4.75
C GLU A 19 19.25 -4.12 3.96
N ALA A 20 18.02 -3.68 3.61
CA ALA A 20 17.07 -4.51 2.87
C ALA A 20 17.63 -4.93 1.50
N THR A 21 17.60 -6.24 1.22
CA THR A 21 18.04 -6.74 -0.07
C THR A 21 16.97 -6.50 -1.15
N THR A 22 17.37 -6.57 -2.42
CA THR A 22 16.40 -6.57 -3.53
C THR A 22 15.31 -7.62 -3.33
N HIS A 23 15.65 -8.80 -2.81
CA HIS A 23 14.68 -9.85 -2.53
C HIS A 23 13.68 -9.46 -1.44
N ASP A 24 14.16 -8.91 -0.33
CA ASP A 24 13.31 -8.46 0.79
C ASP A 24 12.32 -7.39 0.34
N LEU A 25 12.79 -6.44 -0.48
CA LEU A 25 11.97 -5.37 -1.05
C LEU A 25 10.89 -5.92 -2.00
N LEU A 26 11.24 -6.86 -2.88
CA LEU A 26 10.26 -7.48 -3.78
C LEU A 26 9.27 -8.37 -3.01
N ASN A 27 9.73 -9.08 -1.98
CA ASN A 27 8.85 -9.86 -1.12
C ASN A 27 7.85 -8.95 -0.38
N GLY A 28 8.35 -7.85 0.23
CA GLY A 28 7.50 -6.84 0.85
C GLY A 28 6.49 -6.26 -0.13
N ALA A 29 6.89 -5.97 -1.38
CA ALA A 29 5.96 -5.50 -2.41
C ALA A 29 4.81 -6.49 -2.65
N VAL A 30 5.12 -7.78 -2.78
CA VAL A 30 4.12 -8.85 -2.96
C VAL A 30 3.19 -8.93 -1.75
N GLU A 31 3.72 -8.86 -0.53
CA GLU A 31 2.92 -8.92 0.70
C GLU A 31 1.91 -7.75 0.78
N TRP A 32 2.38 -6.51 0.59
CA TRP A 32 1.51 -5.34 0.67
C TRP A 32 0.43 -5.32 -0.41
N LEU A 33 0.76 -5.74 -1.64
CA LEU A 33 -0.22 -5.87 -2.72
C LEU A 33 -1.19 -7.02 -2.47
N GLY A 34 -0.73 -8.11 -1.87
CA GLY A 34 -1.58 -9.21 -1.42
C GLY A 34 -2.61 -8.75 -0.38
N TYR A 35 -2.18 -8.01 0.64
CA TYR A 35 -3.10 -7.44 1.63
C TYR A 35 -4.09 -6.46 1.02
N ALA A 36 -3.65 -5.59 0.11
CA ALA A 36 -4.54 -4.68 -0.60
C ALA A 36 -5.63 -5.43 -1.37
N ARG A 37 -5.24 -6.53 -2.05
CA ARG A 37 -6.17 -7.38 -2.79
C ARG A 37 -7.18 -8.06 -1.86
N THR A 38 -6.71 -8.76 -0.83
CA THR A 38 -7.61 -9.46 0.11
C THR A 38 -8.56 -8.50 0.81
N LEU A 39 -8.09 -7.30 1.19
CA LEU A 39 -8.96 -6.29 1.78
C LEU A 39 -10.00 -5.75 0.78
N SER A 40 -9.64 -5.64 -0.50
CA SER A 40 -10.57 -5.25 -1.56
C SER A 40 -11.65 -6.31 -1.79
N GLU A 41 -11.26 -7.60 -1.84
CA GLU A 41 -12.19 -8.73 -1.98
C GLU A 41 -13.15 -8.78 -0.78
N PHE A 42 -12.62 -8.69 0.44
CA PHE A 42 -13.45 -8.65 1.66
C PHE A 42 -14.41 -7.44 1.69
N LEU A 43 -13.97 -6.27 1.25
CA LEU A 43 -14.83 -5.08 1.18
C LEU A 43 -15.96 -5.27 0.15
N ALA A 44 -15.68 -5.92 -0.97
CA ALA A 44 -16.69 -6.23 -1.98
C ALA A 44 -17.75 -7.20 -1.44
N ASP A 45 -17.32 -8.26 -0.74
CA ASP A 45 -18.24 -9.21 -0.10
C ASP A 45 -19.13 -8.52 0.94
N LEU A 46 -18.54 -7.67 1.81
CA LEU A 46 -19.29 -6.90 2.80
C LEU A 46 -20.31 -5.95 2.17
N ILE A 47 -19.97 -5.29 1.08
CA ILE A 47 -20.89 -4.39 0.37
C ILE A 47 -22.02 -5.19 -0.29
N HIS A 48 -21.71 -6.36 -0.86
CA HIS A 48 -22.69 -7.21 -1.53
C HIS A 48 -23.70 -7.82 -0.56
N GLU A 49 -23.24 -8.26 0.62
CA GLU A 49 -24.06 -8.90 1.65
C GLU A 49 -24.85 -7.91 2.52
N SER A 50 -24.55 -6.61 2.42
CA SER A 50 -25.15 -5.59 3.28
C SER A 50 -26.47 -5.04 2.74
N ASP A 51 -27.51 -5.04 3.58
CA ASP A 51 -28.78 -4.37 3.28
C ASP A 51 -28.64 -2.83 3.15
N ALA A 52 -27.61 -2.24 3.78
CA ALA A 52 -27.33 -0.81 3.72
C ALA A 52 -25.83 -0.51 3.88
N VAL A 53 -25.25 0.14 2.87
CA VAL A 53 -23.82 0.49 2.83
C VAL A 53 -23.56 1.79 3.57
N GLU A 54 -22.66 1.76 4.57
CA GLU A 54 -22.16 2.98 5.24
C GLU A 54 -20.97 3.54 4.44
N CYS A 55 -21.25 4.54 3.60
CA CYS A 55 -20.27 5.10 2.66
C CYS A 55 -19.01 5.66 3.34
N GLY A 56 -19.09 6.14 4.59
CA GLY A 56 -17.92 6.63 5.33
C GLY A 56 -16.90 5.53 5.60
N ARG A 57 -17.36 4.36 6.07
CA ARG A 57 -16.52 3.17 6.29
C ARG A 57 -15.97 2.57 4.99
N VAL A 58 -16.72 2.66 3.89
CA VAL A 58 -16.22 2.26 2.56
C VAL A 58 -15.09 3.18 2.12
N ALA A 59 -15.29 4.50 2.22
CA ALA A 59 -14.25 5.48 1.88
C ALA A 59 -12.98 5.27 2.71
N LEU A 60 -13.11 5.06 4.02
CA LEU A 60 -11.97 4.77 4.91
C LEU A 60 -11.24 3.48 4.51
N SER A 61 -11.98 2.42 4.16
CA SER A 61 -11.38 1.16 3.69
C SER A 61 -10.63 1.33 2.37
N LEU A 62 -11.17 2.14 1.45
CA LEU A 62 -10.50 2.48 0.19
C LEU A 62 -9.21 3.29 0.42
N GLU A 63 -9.19 4.22 1.38
CA GLU A 63 -7.97 4.94 1.77
C GLU A 63 -6.90 3.98 2.34
N ALA A 64 -7.32 2.99 3.12
CA ALA A 64 -6.42 1.94 3.62
C ALA A 64 -5.86 1.09 2.47
N ILE A 65 -6.70 0.65 1.53
CA ILE A 65 -6.26 -0.09 0.33
C ILE A 65 -5.25 0.73 -0.48
N ALA A 66 -5.55 2.01 -0.73
CA ALA A 66 -4.64 2.91 -1.45
C ALA A 66 -3.27 3.04 -0.74
N SER A 67 -3.28 3.08 0.59
CA SER A 67 -2.06 3.13 1.40
C SER A 67 -1.23 1.85 1.24
N LEU A 68 -1.86 0.67 1.29
CA LEU A 68 -1.18 -0.62 1.09
C LEU A 68 -0.56 -0.71 -0.31
N VAL A 69 -1.29 -0.30 -1.35
CA VAL A 69 -0.78 -0.24 -2.73
C VAL A 69 0.42 0.70 -2.84
N GLN A 70 0.34 1.87 -2.20
CA GLN A 70 1.41 2.86 -2.20
C GLN A 70 2.69 2.33 -1.55
N ILE A 71 2.58 1.55 -0.47
CA ILE A 71 3.72 0.89 0.18
C ILE A 71 4.34 -0.13 -0.77
N GLY A 72 3.54 -1.01 -1.39
CA GLY A 72 4.06 -2.02 -2.33
C GLY A 72 4.77 -1.40 -3.55
N ALA A 73 4.26 -0.27 -4.06
CA ALA A 73 4.91 0.50 -5.11
C ALA A 73 6.26 1.08 -4.65
N GLN A 74 6.36 1.57 -3.41
CA GLN A 74 7.62 2.06 -2.84
C GLN A 74 8.65 0.93 -2.69
N CYS A 75 8.24 -0.24 -2.19
CA CYS A 75 9.11 -1.41 -2.11
C CYS A 75 9.67 -1.79 -3.48
N THR A 76 8.83 -1.81 -4.51
CA THR A 76 9.24 -2.10 -5.91
C THR A 76 10.22 -1.05 -6.43
N ALA A 77 9.96 0.24 -6.20
CA ALA A 77 10.85 1.32 -6.63
C ALA A 77 12.23 1.23 -5.95
N GLN A 78 12.26 0.92 -4.64
CA GLN A 78 13.51 0.72 -3.90
C GLN A 78 14.27 -0.49 -4.43
N ALA A 79 13.60 -1.61 -4.74
CA ALA A 79 14.23 -2.78 -5.33
C ALA A 79 14.91 -2.44 -6.66
N HIS A 80 14.24 -1.70 -7.54
CA HIS A 80 14.83 -1.27 -8.81
C HIS A 80 16.05 -0.35 -8.63
N ALA A 81 15.99 0.58 -7.67
CA ALA A 81 17.14 1.44 -7.35
C ALA A 81 18.34 0.60 -6.87
N ARG A 82 18.09 -0.36 -5.96
CA ARG A 82 19.09 -1.28 -5.43
C ARG A 82 19.76 -2.12 -6.52
N MET A 83 18.96 -2.77 -7.37
CA MET A 83 19.47 -3.55 -8.51
C MET A 83 20.33 -2.72 -9.46
N THR A 84 19.97 -1.45 -9.66
CA THR A 84 20.73 -0.55 -10.54
C THR A 84 22.10 -0.23 -9.94
N TRP A 85 22.17 0.02 -8.63
CA TRP A 85 23.44 0.22 -7.92
C TRP A 85 24.30 -1.05 -7.89
N GLU A 86 23.72 -2.20 -7.54
CA GLU A 86 24.43 -3.48 -7.54
C GLU A 86 25.01 -3.85 -8.92
N ARG A 87 24.35 -3.43 -10.00
CA ARG A 87 24.86 -3.60 -11.38
C ARG A 87 26.00 -2.63 -11.70
N ALA A 88 25.93 -1.41 -11.19
CA ALA A 88 26.98 -0.41 -11.40
C ALA A 88 28.27 -0.77 -10.65
N GLU A 89 28.18 -1.38 -9.47
CA GLU A 89 29.35 -1.84 -8.69
C GLU A 89 30.06 -3.07 -9.30
N LYS A 90 29.37 -3.83 -10.16
CA LYS A 90 29.91 -5.04 -10.82
C LYS A 90 30.60 -4.74 -12.15
N ASN A 91 30.52 -3.51 -12.65
CA ASN A 91 31.15 -3.04 -13.89
C ASN A 91 32.41 -2.21 -13.58
#